data_AF-A0A535FYR5-F1
#
_entry.id   AF-A0A535FYR5-F1
#
_cell.length_a   1.000
_cell.length_b   1.000
_cell.length_c   1.000
_cell.angle_alpha   90.00
_cell.angle_beta   90.00
_cell.angle_gamma   90.00
#
_symmetry.space_group_name_H-M   'P 1'
#
loop_
_entity.id
_entity.type
_entity.pdbx_description
1 polymer ?
#
loop_
_entity_poly.entity_id
_entity_poly.type
_entity_poly.pdbx_seq_one_letter_code
_entity_poly.pdbx_strand_id
1 'polypeptide(L)'
;MSTHSCVIAPRLKDSLATADASKYGRMFPDLPGPVTDEAILLKLGRAGSMMDAASRVGENEAPTDNPRIPAGFPFLGQFIAHDITADRSLLLHHARLNELRNFRTPRLDLESLYGGGPTGSPYLYDLDDADKLLIGVNDQGELADVPRNRQGRALLGDARNDVHLFISQLHLAFLKFHNAIVDYLRAERVPGAQVFAEAQRLVRWHYQWIVVNEFLPLSVGDDLVSDLLANGLKFYTFVEQPYIPVEFADAAYRFGHSQVRSIYTLNNGGAKGQVFPDFAGTCPVPHDRVIDWAYFFSVDQGRPPQASKLIDTILAHSLSDLPTSVVGETKTAQEHSLAYRDLVRGEALDLPSGEAIAREMGVEPLSTSEVGLYDLGWKSETPLWFYILKEAEVRNRGEWLGEVGGRIVAEVLLGLIDGDPSSYRNAETEWQPVLPGAQPGHFTMTDLFRFAGAV
;
A
#
# COMPACT_ATOMS: atom_id res chain seq x y z
N MET A 1 9.35 -26.98 14.61
CA MET A 1 8.49 -25.78 14.62
C MET A 1 8.29 -25.39 13.17
N SER A 2 7.09 -25.54 12.64
CA SER A 2 6.80 -25.26 11.23
C SER A 2 6.76 -23.75 11.03
N THR A 3 7.61 -23.23 10.15
CA THR A 3 7.65 -21.84 9.74
C THR A 3 6.39 -21.51 8.96
N HIS A 4 5.48 -20.75 9.56
CA HIS A 4 4.31 -20.19 8.89
C HIS A 4 4.77 -19.01 8.04
N SER A 5 5.19 -19.28 6.79
CA SER A 5 5.52 -18.22 5.84
C SER A 5 4.24 -17.64 5.23
N CYS A 6 4.17 -16.30 5.14
CA CYS A 6 3.19 -15.58 4.30
C CYS A 6 3.37 -15.90 2.81
N VAL A 7 4.50 -16.49 2.44
CA VAL A 7 4.72 -17.06 1.12
C VAL A 7 4.07 -18.44 1.13
N ILE A 8 2.92 -18.57 0.45
CA ILE A 8 2.45 -19.88 -0.04
C ILE A 8 3.69 -20.62 -0.54
N ALA A 9 3.99 -21.79 0.06
CA ALA A 9 5.20 -22.55 -0.21
C ALA A 9 5.51 -22.46 -1.71
N PRO A 10 6.67 -21.94 -2.15
CA PRO A 10 6.92 -21.55 -3.54
C PRO A 10 6.44 -22.56 -4.59
N ARG A 11 6.55 -23.87 -4.27
CA ARG A 11 6.08 -25.01 -5.09
C ARG A 11 4.55 -25.11 -5.31
N LEU A 12 3.74 -24.38 -4.53
CA LEU A 12 2.28 -24.38 -4.56
C LEU A 12 1.71 -23.10 -5.20
N LYS A 13 2.55 -22.15 -5.62
CA LYS A 13 2.09 -20.92 -6.26
C LYS A 13 1.39 -21.17 -7.61
N ASP A 14 1.74 -22.26 -8.29
CA ASP A 14 1.14 -22.66 -9.58
C ASP A 14 -0.25 -23.31 -9.43
N SER A 15 -0.67 -23.68 -8.21
CA SER A 15 -1.92 -24.43 -8.01
C SER A 15 -3.19 -23.57 -7.98
N LEU A 16 -3.08 -22.25 -8.18
CA LEU A 16 -4.18 -21.28 -8.03
C LEU A 16 -4.56 -20.58 -9.34
N ALA A 17 -4.26 -21.19 -10.49
CA ALA A 17 -4.70 -20.69 -11.79
C ALA A 17 -6.23 -20.87 -11.96
N THR A 18 -7.02 -19.96 -11.38
CA THR A 18 -8.40 -19.70 -11.82
C THR A 18 -8.40 -18.66 -12.95
N ALA A 19 -9.46 -18.68 -13.77
CA ALA A 19 -9.44 -18.29 -15.18
C ALA A 19 -9.57 -16.79 -15.51
N ASP A 20 -9.65 -15.88 -14.53
CA ASP A 20 -9.87 -14.44 -14.76
C ASP A 20 -8.75 -13.56 -14.19
N ALA A 21 -7.49 -13.84 -14.57
CA ALA A 21 -6.37 -12.97 -14.21
C ALA A 21 -6.33 -11.73 -15.13
N SER A 22 -6.35 -10.53 -14.55
CA SER A 22 -6.05 -9.29 -15.27
C SER A 22 -4.55 -9.20 -15.55
N LYS A 23 -4.18 -8.49 -16.62
CA LYS A 23 -2.76 -8.41 -17.05
C LYS A 23 -2.10 -7.17 -16.49
N TYR A 24 -0.86 -7.32 -16.03
CA TYR A 24 0.06 -6.19 -15.93
C TYR A 24 0.31 -5.61 -17.32
N GLY A 25 0.47 -4.29 -17.40
CA GLY A 25 0.78 -3.58 -18.63
C GLY A 25 1.96 -2.64 -18.45
N ARG A 26 2.26 -1.85 -19.49
CA ARG A 26 3.25 -0.77 -19.44
C ARG A 26 2.56 0.55 -19.70
N MET A 27 2.83 1.53 -18.84
CA MET A 27 2.41 2.92 -19.03
C MET A 27 3.27 3.60 -20.10
N PHE A 28 4.54 3.21 -20.24
CA PHE A 28 5.48 3.75 -21.22
C PHE A 28 6.11 2.62 -22.06
N PRO A 29 5.35 1.98 -22.96
CA PRO A 29 5.78 0.77 -23.66
C PRO A 29 6.98 0.97 -24.60
N ASP A 30 7.20 2.18 -25.09
CA ASP A 30 8.24 2.50 -26.07
C ASP A 30 9.56 2.99 -25.44
N LEU A 31 9.61 3.16 -24.12
CA LEU A 31 10.81 3.63 -23.42
C LEU A 31 11.70 2.45 -23.01
N PRO A 32 13.03 2.51 -23.25
CA PRO A 32 13.95 1.46 -22.87
C PRO A 32 14.31 1.51 -21.38
N GLY A 33 14.59 0.35 -20.78
CA GLY A 33 15.24 0.29 -19.48
C GLY A 33 16.70 0.76 -19.51
N PRO A 34 17.24 1.26 -18.39
CA PRO A 34 18.64 1.63 -18.30
C PRO A 34 19.53 0.38 -18.39
N VAL A 35 20.73 0.53 -18.94
CA VAL A 35 21.75 -0.53 -18.80
C VAL A 35 22.13 -0.63 -17.33
N THR A 36 21.87 -1.80 -16.73
CA THR A 36 22.12 -2.07 -15.31
C THR A 36 23.28 -3.03 -15.12
N ASP A 37 23.91 -2.93 -13.94
CA ASP A 37 24.89 -3.91 -13.43
C ASP A 37 24.38 -4.38 -12.08
N GLU A 38 23.94 -5.64 -12.00
CA GLU A 38 23.44 -6.27 -10.78
C GLU A 38 24.42 -6.14 -9.61
N ALA A 39 25.74 -6.16 -9.87
CA ALA A 39 26.73 -5.97 -8.82
C ALA A 39 26.67 -4.57 -8.19
N ILE A 40 26.24 -3.55 -8.94
CA ILE A 40 25.99 -2.21 -8.40
C ILE A 40 24.63 -2.15 -7.72
N LEU A 41 23.58 -2.78 -8.28
CA LEU A 41 22.27 -2.88 -7.60
C LEU A 41 22.40 -3.56 -6.22
N LEU A 42 23.24 -4.60 -6.13
CA LEU A 42 23.60 -5.26 -4.87
C LEU A 42 24.29 -4.30 -3.89
N LYS A 43 25.24 -3.48 -4.36
CA LYS A 43 25.92 -2.48 -3.52
C LYS A 43 24.97 -1.42 -3.01
N LEU A 44 23.99 -1.02 -3.83
CA LEU A 44 22.97 -0.03 -3.50
C LEU A 44 21.95 -0.56 -2.50
N GLY A 45 21.48 -1.79 -2.69
CA GLY A 45 20.32 -2.31 -1.97
C GLY A 45 20.62 -3.23 -0.80
N ARG A 46 21.85 -3.75 -0.62
CA ARG A 46 22.14 -4.69 0.50
C ARG A 46 22.01 -4.03 1.88
N ALA A 47 21.83 -4.84 2.93
CA ALA A 47 21.94 -4.35 4.31
C ALA A 47 23.29 -3.65 4.56
N GLY A 48 23.26 -2.54 5.30
CA GLY A 48 24.40 -1.66 5.54
C GLY A 48 24.86 -0.83 4.33
N SER A 49 24.09 -0.78 3.25
CA SER A 49 24.33 0.11 2.10
C SER A 49 23.88 1.55 2.35
N MET A 50 24.06 2.43 1.37
CA MET A 50 23.58 3.82 1.42
C MET A 50 22.06 3.95 1.58
N MET A 51 21.30 2.91 1.19
CA MET A 51 19.85 2.88 1.31
C MET A 51 19.38 2.30 2.64
N ASP A 52 20.30 1.85 3.51
CA ASP A 52 19.96 1.35 4.84
C ASP A 52 20.21 2.44 5.89
N ALA A 53 19.18 2.79 6.66
CA ALA A 53 19.28 3.75 7.77
C ALA A 53 20.36 3.37 8.79
N ALA A 54 20.68 2.09 8.96
CA ALA A 54 21.76 1.65 9.84
C ALA A 54 23.15 2.17 9.42
N SER A 55 23.35 2.55 8.15
CA SER A 55 24.60 3.11 7.65
C SER A 55 24.86 4.54 8.11
N ARG A 56 23.83 5.26 8.58
CA ARG A 56 23.91 6.68 8.98
C ARG A 56 24.03 6.91 10.49
N VAL A 57 24.17 5.84 11.27
CA VAL A 57 24.32 5.92 12.73
C VAL A 57 25.60 6.70 13.08
N GLY A 58 25.44 7.92 13.59
CA GLY A 58 26.54 8.80 14.03
C GLY A 58 26.76 10.06 13.18
N GLU A 59 26.01 10.25 12.08
CA GLU A 59 25.93 11.53 11.36
C GLU A 59 24.97 12.48 12.09
N ASN A 60 25.12 13.81 11.92
CA ASN A 60 24.11 14.77 12.41
C ASN A 60 22.78 14.45 11.72
N GLU A 61 21.89 13.72 12.40
CA GLU A 61 20.61 13.30 11.85
C GLU A 61 19.80 14.54 11.46
N ALA A 62 19.72 14.83 10.16
CA ALA A 62 18.68 15.70 9.64
C ALA A 62 17.32 15.11 10.07
N PRO A 63 16.31 15.93 10.40
CA PRO A 63 14.98 15.41 10.71
C PRO A 63 14.47 14.54 9.55
N THR A 64 14.31 13.24 9.80
CA THR A 64 13.80 12.27 8.82
C THR A 64 12.29 12.07 8.92
N ASP A 65 11.63 12.80 9.83
CA ASP A 65 10.19 12.75 10.03
C ASP A 65 9.50 13.69 9.03
N ASN A 66 8.49 13.18 8.34
CA ASN A 66 7.71 13.93 7.39
C ASN A 66 6.67 14.80 8.13
N PRO A 67 6.71 16.14 8.00
CA PRO A 67 5.78 17.01 8.72
C PRO A 67 4.34 16.95 8.20
N ARG A 68 4.14 16.45 6.96
CA ARG A 68 2.85 16.41 6.27
C ARG A 68 2.10 15.10 6.48
N ILE A 69 2.81 13.97 6.54
CA ILE A 69 2.20 12.64 6.43
C ILE A 69 2.24 11.91 7.78
N PRO A 70 1.09 11.62 8.41
CA PRO A 70 1.02 10.72 9.57
C PRO A 70 1.48 9.29 9.27
N ALA A 71 2.02 8.61 10.28
CA ALA A 71 2.58 7.26 10.20
C ALA A 71 1.58 6.17 9.79
N GLY A 72 0.28 6.44 9.84
CA GLY A 72 -0.75 5.53 9.37
C GLY A 72 -0.87 5.42 7.85
N PHE A 73 -0.51 6.48 7.11
CA PHE A 73 -0.71 6.55 5.66
C PHE A 73 0.14 5.57 4.84
N PRO A 74 1.40 5.24 5.20
CA PRO A 74 2.13 4.17 4.53
C PRO A 74 1.40 2.82 4.60
N PHE A 75 0.73 2.52 5.71
CA PHE A 75 -0.06 1.29 5.87
C PHE A 75 -1.38 1.34 5.08
N LEU A 76 -2.00 2.52 4.96
CA LEU A 76 -3.12 2.72 4.02
C LEU A 76 -2.68 2.53 2.57
N GLY A 77 -1.52 3.07 2.18
CA GLY A 77 -0.91 2.86 0.86
C GLY A 77 -0.71 1.37 0.56
N GLN A 78 -0.21 0.62 1.53
CA GLN A 78 -0.09 -0.83 1.44
C GLN A 78 -1.45 -1.55 1.33
N PHE A 79 -2.46 -1.12 2.08
CA PHE A 79 -3.82 -1.65 1.97
C PHE A 79 -4.39 -1.42 0.56
N ILE A 80 -4.21 -0.23 -0.01
CA ILE A 80 -4.60 0.09 -1.39
C ILE A 80 -3.85 -0.81 -2.39
N ALA A 81 -2.53 -1.00 -2.20
CA ALA A 81 -1.74 -1.91 -3.03
C ALA A 81 -2.30 -3.35 -2.98
N HIS A 82 -2.68 -3.82 -1.80
CA HIS A 82 -3.27 -5.14 -1.62
C HIS A 82 -4.65 -5.26 -2.25
N ASP A 83 -5.38 -4.16 -2.42
CA ASP A 83 -6.70 -4.14 -3.04
C ASP A 83 -6.64 -4.17 -4.58
N ILE A 84 -5.70 -3.43 -5.18
CA ILE A 84 -5.61 -3.29 -6.64
C ILE A 84 -4.65 -4.30 -7.31
N THR A 85 -3.76 -4.92 -6.53
CA THR A 85 -2.81 -5.92 -7.02
C THR A 85 -2.98 -7.24 -6.29
N ALA A 86 -2.72 -8.35 -6.94
CA ALA A 86 -2.38 -9.63 -6.34
C ALA A 86 -1.33 -10.30 -7.20
N ASP A 87 -0.13 -9.73 -7.23
CA ASP A 87 0.99 -10.43 -7.84
C ASP A 87 1.46 -11.57 -6.93
N ARG A 88 1.39 -12.79 -7.46
CA ARG A 88 1.90 -14.00 -6.78
C ARG A 88 3.16 -14.56 -7.43
N SER A 89 3.66 -13.89 -8.47
CA SER A 89 4.85 -14.28 -9.23
C SER A 89 6.06 -14.40 -8.30
N LEU A 90 6.89 -15.43 -8.54
CA LEU A 90 8.18 -15.53 -7.88
C LEU A 90 9.08 -14.38 -8.34
N LEU A 91 9.98 -13.92 -7.46
CA LEU A 91 11.17 -13.19 -7.91
C LEU A 91 12.03 -14.19 -8.68
N LEU A 92 11.72 -14.35 -9.97
CA LEU A 92 12.59 -15.03 -10.89
C LEU A 92 13.61 -14.00 -11.36
N HIS A 93 14.86 -14.44 -11.48
CA HIS A 93 15.99 -13.62 -11.93
C HIS A 93 15.81 -13.06 -13.37
N HIS A 94 14.70 -13.38 -14.04
CA HIS A 94 14.29 -12.94 -15.37
C HIS A 94 12.75 -13.01 -15.49
N ALA A 95 12.01 -12.36 -14.59
CA ALA A 95 10.55 -12.32 -14.69
C ALA A 95 10.12 -11.58 -15.96
N ARG A 96 9.45 -12.25 -16.89
CA ARG A 96 8.95 -11.60 -18.10
C ARG A 96 7.57 -11.01 -17.82
N LEU A 97 7.28 -9.82 -18.34
CA LEU A 97 5.96 -9.18 -18.18
C LEU A 97 4.79 -10.10 -18.56
N ASN A 98 4.96 -10.93 -19.59
CA ASN A 98 3.94 -11.88 -20.05
C ASN A 98 3.71 -13.07 -19.08
N GLU A 99 4.61 -13.27 -18.12
CA GLU A 99 4.48 -14.26 -17.05
C GLU A 99 3.80 -13.66 -15.80
N LEU A 100 3.79 -12.32 -15.66
CA LEU A 100 3.10 -11.64 -14.58
C LEU A 100 1.59 -11.67 -14.78
N ARG A 101 0.88 -12.06 -13.73
CA ARG A 101 -0.58 -12.08 -13.67
C ARG A 101 -1.04 -11.33 -12.43
N ASN A 102 -1.94 -10.38 -12.63
CA ASN A 102 -2.66 -9.79 -11.51
C ASN A 102 -3.91 -10.64 -11.26
N PHE A 103 -3.92 -11.39 -10.16
CA PHE A 103 -5.06 -12.23 -9.79
C PHE A 103 -6.21 -11.44 -9.15
N ARG A 104 -6.12 -10.10 -9.13
CA ARG A 104 -7.19 -9.20 -8.75
C ARG A 104 -7.74 -8.46 -9.96
N THR A 105 -8.97 -8.01 -9.80
CA THR A 105 -9.51 -6.95 -10.64
C THR A 105 -8.75 -5.66 -10.29
N PRO A 106 -8.25 -4.89 -11.27
CA PRO A 106 -7.50 -3.66 -11.01
C PRO A 106 -8.49 -2.53 -10.65
N ARG A 107 -9.13 -2.65 -9.48
CA ARG A 107 -10.18 -1.75 -8.98
C ARG A 107 -10.02 -1.55 -7.48
N LEU A 108 -10.47 -0.40 -7.01
CA LEU A 108 -10.55 -0.07 -5.59
C LEU A 108 -11.95 -0.45 -5.08
N ASP A 109 -12.26 -1.74 -5.11
CA ASP A 109 -13.59 -2.29 -4.82
C ASP A 109 -13.67 -3.09 -3.51
N LEU A 110 -12.54 -3.17 -2.78
CA LEU A 110 -12.43 -3.89 -1.52
C LEU A 110 -12.64 -5.41 -1.66
N GLU A 111 -12.28 -6.01 -2.80
CA GLU A 111 -12.23 -7.47 -2.98
C GLU A 111 -11.41 -8.13 -1.85
N SER A 112 -10.35 -7.46 -1.37
CA SER A 112 -9.54 -7.91 -0.25
C SER A 112 -10.30 -8.06 1.07
N LEU A 113 -11.41 -7.33 1.24
CA LEU A 113 -12.31 -7.34 2.39
C LEU A 113 -13.49 -8.30 2.18
N TYR A 114 -14.15 -8.22 1.02
CA TYR A 114 -15.42 -8.91 0.76
C TYR A 114 -15.27 -10.32 0.18
N GLY A 115 -14.12 -10.66 -0.42
CA GLY A 115 -13.92 -11.90 -1.14
C GLY A 115 -15.03 -12.15 -2.16
N GLY A 116 -15.55 -13.38 -2.23
CA GLY A 116 -16.69 -13.74 -3.08
C GLY A 116 -18.07 -13.34 -2.55
N GLY A 117 -18.17 -12.42 -1.59
CA GLY A 117 -19.43 -12.07 -0.92
C GLY A 117 -19.95 -13.16 0.03
N PRO A 118 -21.11 -12.95 0.69
CA PRO A 118 -21.70 -13.93 1.62
C PRO A 118 -21.96 -15.30 1.00
N THR A 119 -22.16 -15.38 -0.32
CA THR A 119 -22.37 -16.65 -1.03
C THR A 119 -21.06 -17.33 -1.46
N GLY A 120 -20.09 -16.57 -2.00
CA GLY A 120 -18.84 -17.13 -2.52
C GLY A 120 -17.75 -17.30 -1.46
N SER A 121 -17.83 -16.57 -0.34
CA SER A 121 -16.88 -16.65 0.77
C SER A 121 -17.59 -16.52 2.13
N PRO A 122 -18.56 -17.40 2.44
CA PRO A 122 -19.40 -17.29 3.65
C PRO A 122 -18.60 -17.27 4.96
N TYR A 123 -17.40 -17.86 4.98
CA TYR A 123 -16.52 -17.91 6.15
C TYR A 123 -15.93 -16.55 6.55
N LEU A 124 -16.10 -15.50 5.73
CA LEU A 124 -15.71 -14.12 6.05
C LEU A 124 -16.84 -13.34 6.78
N TYR A 125 -18.04 -13.89 6.84
CA TYR A 125 -19.25 -13.22 7.33
C TYR A 125 -19.71 -13.83 8.65
N ASP A 126 -20.40 -13.03 9.45
CA ASP A 126 -20.99 -13.50 10.71
C ASP A 126 -22.10 -14.52 10.42
N LEU A 127 -22.10 -15.63 11.17
CA LEU A 127 -23.04 -16.72 10.95
C LEU A 127 -24.47 -16.34 11.36
N ASP A 128 -24.61 -15.53 12.41
CA ASP A 128 -25.88 -15.09 12.94
C ASP A 128 -26.40 -13.85 12.19
N ASP A 129 -25.51 -13.12 11.51
CA ASP A 129 -25.82 -11.93 10.73
C ASP A 129 -24.98 -11.84 9.44
N ALA A 130 -25.47 -12.45 8.35
CA ALA A 130 -24.75 -12.52 7.08
C ALA A 130 -24.58 -11.15 6.36
N ASP A 131 -25.25 -10.09 6.82
CA ASP A 131 -24.96 -8.73 6.34
C ASP A 131 -23.67 -8.17 6.96
N LYS A 132 -23.16 -8.76 8.05
CA LYS A 132 -21.95 -8.33 8.75
C LYS A 132 -20.75 -9.22 8.45
N LEU A 133 -19.57 -8.61 8.47
CA LEU A 133 -18.29 -9.30 8.41
C LEU A 133 -17.92 -9.87 9.78
N LEU A 134 -17.30 -11.05 9.79
CA LEU A 134 -16.87 -11.73 11.00
C LEU A 134 -15.72 -10.98 11.67
N ILE A 135 -15.84 -10.72 12.97
CA ILE A 135 -14.78 -10.09 13.78
C ILE A 135 -14.13 -11.15 14.67
N GLY A 136 -12.79 -11.16 14.71
CA GLY A 136 -12.02 -12.05 15.58
C GLY A 136 -11.83 -11.50 16.98
N VAL A 137 -11.27 -12.34 17.84
CA VAL A 137 -10.91 -11.95 19.22
C VAL A 137 -9.41 -12.05 19.47
N ASN A 138 -8.89 -11.18 20.32
CA ASN A 138 -7.51 -11.22 20.79
C ASN A 138 -7.31 -12.29 21.90
N ASP A 139 -6.12 -12.32 22.49
CA ASP A 139 -5.76 -13.23 23.60
C ASP A 139 -6.57 -13.04 24.89
N GLN A 140 -7.30 -11.92 25.03
CA GLN A 140 -8.23 -11.65 26.14
C GLN A 140 -9.70 -11.86 25.78
N GLY A 141 -10.01 -12.29 24.55
CA GLY A 141 -11.39 -12.46 24.09
C GLY A 141 -12.08 -11.17 23.64
N GLU A 142 -11.33 -10.06 23.50
CA GLU A 142 -11.85 -8.78 23.03
C GLU A 142 -11.91 -8.76 21.51
N LEU A 143 -12.91 -8.08 20.92
CA LEU A 143 -13.10 -7.93 19.46
C LEU A 143 -12.04 -6.99 18.83
N ALA A 144 -10.78 -7.37 18.96
CA ALA A 144 -9.59 -6.59 18.65
C ALA A 144 -8.59 -7.34 17.75
N ASP A 145 -9.04 -8.39 17.05
CA ASP A 145 -8.25 -9.13 16.06
C ASP A 145 -9.11 -9.46 14.82
N VAL A 146 -8.46 -9.80 13.71
CA VAL A 146 -9.13 -10.38 12.54
C VAL A 146 -9.59 -11.81 12.86
N PRO A 147 -10.64 -12.33 12.21
CA PRO A 147 -11.07 -13.70 12.42
C PRO A 147 -9.95 -14.69 12.07
N ARG A 148 -9.72 -15.69 12.93
CA ARG A 148 -8.68 -16.70 12.76
C ARG A 148 -9.25 -18.11 12.87
N ASN A 149 -8.68 -19.04 12.11
CA ASN A 149 -9.01 -20.46 12.26
C ASN A 149 -8.33 -21.06 13.50
N ARG A 150 -8.63 -22.34 13.81
CA ARG A 150 -8.05 -23.07 14.95
C ARG A 150 -6.52 -23.19 14.97
N GLN A 151 -5.84 -22.84 13.88
CA GLN A 151 -4.38 -22.84 13.77
C GLN A 151 -3.79 -21.41 13.85
N GLY A 152 -4.60 -20.39 14.18
CA GLY A 152 -4.18 -19.00 14.28
C GLY A 152 -4.05 -18.26 12.95
N ARG A 153 -4.43 -18.89 11.83
CA ARG A 153 -4.36 -18.25 10.50
C ARG A 153 -5.56 -17.34 10.28
N ALA A 154 -5.30 -16.09 9.88
CA ALA A 154 -6.34 -15.14 9.54
C ALA A 154 -7.22 -15.60 8.37
N LEU A 155 -8.51 -15.32 8.48
CA LEU A 155 -9.55 -15.59 7.49
C LEU A 155 -9.88 -14.28 6.78
N LEU A 156 -9.14 -13.96 5.71
CA LEU A 156 -9.24 -12.69 4.98
C LEU A 156 -9.36 -12.95 3.47
N GLY A 157 -9.96 -12.00 2.74
CA GLY A 157 -9.97 -12.01 1.27
C GLY A 157 -8.57 -11.81 0.66
N ASP A 158 -7.65 -11.16 1.39
CA ASP A 158 -6.21 -11.17 1.11
C ASP A 158 -5.40 -11.62 2.33
N ALA A 159 -4.67 -12.73 2.23
CA ALA A 159 -3.76 -13.16 3.29
C ALA A 159 -2.61 -12.18 3.56
N ARG A 160 -2.25 -11.31 2.61
CA ARG A 160 -1.24 -10.27 2.80
C ARG A 160 -1.68 -9.21 3.80
N ASN A 161 -2.98 -9.06 4.04
CA ASN A 161 -3.50 -8.19 5.10
C ASN A 161 -3.27 -8.74 6.52
N ASP A 162 -2.45 -9.78 6.70
CA ASP A 162 -2.00 -10.27 8.02
C ASP A 162 -0.46 -10.44 8.10
N VAL A 163 0.32 -9.81 7.21
CA VAL A 163 1.79 -9.97 7.18
C VAL A 163 2.49 -9.27 8.35
N HIS A 164 1.91 -8.19 8.88
CA HIS A 164 2.32 -7.50 10.10
C HIS A 164 1.13 -6.89 10.82
N LEU A 165 1.32 -6.55 12.09
CA LEU A 165 0.28 -6.04 12.99
C LEU A 165 -0.48 -4.85 12.41
N PHE A 166 0.23 -3.86 11.85
CA PHE A 166 -0.39 -2.62 11.33
C PHE A 166 -1.43 -2.87 10.22
N ILE A 167 -1.11 -3.73 9.25
CA ILE A 167 -2.05 -4.02 8.15
C ILE A 167 -3.21 -4.89 8.63
N SER A 168 -2.97 -5.81 9.58
CA SER A 168 -4.00 -6.66 10.19
C SER A 168 -5.03 -5.85 10.99
N GLN A 169 -4.55 -4.92 11.82
CA GLN A 169 -5.42 -4.02 12.58
C GLN A 169 -6.12 -3.00 11.67
N LEU A 170 -5.48 -2.53 10.59
CA LEU A 170 -6.15 -1.65 9.62
C LEU A 170 -7.27 -2.38 8.90
N HIS A 171 -7.03 -3.64 8.51
CA HIS A 171 -8.06 -4.49 7.94
C HIS A 171 -9.23 -4.68 8.92
N LEU A 172 -8.95 -4.93 10.20
CA LEU A 172 -9.97 -4.99 11.25
C LEU A 172 -10.80 -3.69 11.34
N ALA A 173 -10.17 -2.52 11.21
CA ALA A 173 -10.91 -1.25 11.20
C ALA A 173 -11.92 -1.17 10.04
N PHE A 174 -11.56 -1.66 8.85
CA PHE A 174 -12.49 -1.75 7.71
C PHE A 174 -13.61 -2.78 7.95
N LEU A 175 -13.33 -3.92 8.60
CA LEU A 175 -14.39 -4.88 9.00
C LEU A 175 -15.40 -4.21 9.94
N LYS A 176 -14.91 -3.50 10.96
CA LYS A 176 -15.74 -2.75 11.92
C LYS A 176 -16.52 -1.63 11.24
N PHE A 177 -15.89 -0.92 10.30
CA PHE A 177 -16.53 0.14 9.53
C PHE A 177 -17.72 -0.38 8.72
N HIS A 178 -17.56 -1.50 8.00
CA HIS A 178 -18.67 -2.12 7.29
C HIS A 178 -19.81 -2.51 8.23
N ASN A 179 -19.50 -3.15 9.36
CA ASN A 179 -20.50 -3.57 10.34
C ASN A 179 -21.25 -2.37 10.95
N ALA A 180 -20.56 -1.25 11.19
CA ALA A 180 -21.17 -0.01 11.63
C ALA A 180 -22.09 0.60 10.57
N ILE A 181 -21.75 0.51 9.29
CA ILE A 181 -22.62 0.97 8.19
C ILE A 181 -23.87 0.11 8.07
N VAL A 182 -23.76 -1.21 8.26
CA VAL A 182 -24.92 -2.12 8.31
C VAL A 182 -25.90 -1.68 9.41
N ASP A 183 -25.39 -1.38 10.60
CA ASP A 183 -26.22 -0.91 11.72
C ASP A 183 -26.84 0.47 11.42
N TYR A 184 -26.08 1.38 10.81
CA TYR A 184 -26.57 2.68 10.36
C TYR A 184 -27.71 2.56 9.33
N LEU A 185 -27.55 1.75 8.29
CA LEU A 185 -28.58 1.56 7.25
C LEU A 185 -29.85 0.93 7.81
N ARG A 186 -29.73 0.03 8.77
CA ARG A 186 -30.88 -0.55 9.49
C ARG A 186 -31.59 0.50 10.33
N ALA A 187 -30.85 1.39 11.00
CA ALA A 187 -31.43 2.51 11.73
C ALA A 187 -32.18 3.48 10.81
N GLU A 188 -31.65 3.71 9.60
CA GLU A 188 -32.31 4.46 8.51
C GLU A 188 -33.45 3.69 7.81
N ARG A 189 -33.79 2.49 8.30
CA ARG A 189 -34.89 1.64 7.81
C ARG A 189 -34.76 1.23 6.35
N VAL A 190 -33.53 1.07 5.85
CA VAL A 190 -33.27 0.45 4.55
C VAL A 190 -33.85 -0.97 4.56
N PRO A 191 -34.56 -1.41 3.49
CA PRO A 191 -35.11 -2.76 3.43
C PRO A 191 -34.02 -3.82 3.62
N GLY A 192 -34.27 -4.83 4.46
CA GLY A 192 -33.27 -5.84 4.83
C GLY A 192 -32.55 -6.48 3.64
N ALA A 193 -33.28 -6.79 2.57
CA ALA A 193 -32.72 -7.38 1.35
C ALA A 193 -31.70 -6.49 0.59
N GLN A 194 -31.60 -5.21 0.95
CA GLN A 194 -30.70 -4.22 0.33
C GLN A 194 -29.54 -3.83 1.25
N VAL A 195 -29.62 -4.12 2.57
CA VAL A 195 -28.68 -3.61 3.57
C VAL A 195 -27.24 -3.95 3.22
N PHE A 196 -26.94 -5.20 2.89
CA PHE A 196 -25.58 -5.61 2.54
C PHE A 196 -25.04 -4.88 1.30
N ALA A 197 -25.82 -4.85 0.21
CA ALA A 197 -25.41 -4.23 -1.04
C ALA A 197 -25.17 -2.72 -0.88
N GLU A 198 -26.04 -2.05 -0.14
CA GLU A 198 -25.90 -0.62 0.18
C GLU A 198 -24.72 -0.36 1.12
N ALA A 199 -24.48 -1.23 2.11
CA ALA A 199 -23.32 -1.13 2.98
C ALA A 199 -22.03 -1.27 2.18
N GLN A 200 -21.93 -2.30 1.33
CA GLN A 200 -20.78 -2.52 0.46
C GLN A 200 -20.52 -1.32 -0.46
N ARG A 201 -21.58 -0.76 -1.05
CA ARG A 201 -21.50 0.45 -1.90
C ARG A 201 -20.98 1.66 -1.12
N LEU A 202 -21.53 1.93 0.07
CA LEU A 202 -21.11 3.07 0.88
C LEU A 202 -19.69 2.91 1.41
N VAL A 203 -19.27 1.73 1.88
CA VAL A 203 -17.87 1.49 2.30
C VAL A 203 -16.93 1.78 1.12
N ARG A 204 -17.22 1.22 -0.05
CA ARG A 204 -16.41 1.43 -1.27
C ARG A 204 -16.30 2.89 -1.64
N TRP A 205 -17.41 3.62 -1.65
CA TRP A 205 -17.42 5.02 -2.06
C TRP A 205 -16.67 5.92 -1.07
N HIS A 206 -16.80 5.71 0.23
CA HIS A 206 -16.01 6.45 1.23
C HIS A 206 -14.53 6.08 1.16
N TYR A 207 -14.18 4.81 0.92
CA TYR A 207 -12.80 4.39 0.69
C TYR A 207 -12.18 5.06 -0.55
N GLN A 208 -12.87 5.02 -1.69
CA GLN A 208 -12.43 5.70 -2.91
C GLN A 208 -12.33 7.23 -2.71
N TRP A 209 -13.24 7.81 -1.92
CA TRP A 209 -13.16 9.22 -1.55
C TRP A 209 -11.91 9.54 -0.73
N ILE A 210 -11.60 8.75 0.30
CA ILE A 210 -10.38 8.89 1.10
C ILE A 210 -9.14 8.79 0.21
N VAL A 211 -9.12 7.85 -0.74
CA VAL A 211 -8.01 7.70 -1.68
C VAL A 211 -7.79 8.98 -2.49
N VAL A 212 -8.86 9.56 -3.05
CA VAL A 212 -8.78 10.73 -3.93
C VAL A 212 -8.56 12.04 -3.17
N ASN A 213 -9.18 12.20 -2.01
CA ASN A 213 -9.28 13.50 -1.33
C ASN A 213 -8.41 13.60 -0.08
N GLU A 214 -7.75 12.52 0.34
CA GLU A 214 -6.84 12.54 1.49
C GLU A 214 -5.49 11.88 1.15
N PHE A 215 -5.50 10.62 0.71
CA PHE A 215 -4.27 9.87 0.42
C PHE A 215 -3.47 10.48 -0.74
N LEU A 216 -4.11 10.76 -1.88
CA LEU A 216 -3.44 11.33 -3.05
C LEU A 216 -2.88 12.74 -2.75
N PRO A 217 -3.64 13.70 -2.20
CA PRO A 217 -3.11 15.03 -1.87
C PRO A 217 -1.92 14.95 -0.92
N LEU A 218 -1.96 14.07 0.09
CA LEU A 218 -0.81 13.85 0.99
C LEU A 218 0.40 13.27 0.26
N SER A 219 0.20 12.31 -0.65
CA SER A 219 1.28 11.55 -1.27
C SER A 219 1.92 12.23 -2.47
N VAL A 220 1.16 12.98 -3.27
CA VAL A 220 1.64 13.57 -4.54
C VAL A 220 1.54 15.10 -4.59
N GLY A 221 0.98 15.73 -3.56
CA GLY A 221 0.79 17.18 -3.48
C GLY A 221 -0.56 17.65 -4.04
N ASP A 222 -1.08 18.73 -3.45
CA ASP A 222 -2.42 19.26 -3.74
C ASP A 222 -2.57 19.77 -5.19
N ASP A 223 -1.51 20.40 -5.72
CA ASP A 223 -1.51 21.00 -7.07
C ASP A 223 -1.68 19.94 -8.17
N LEU A 224 -0.99 18.80 -8.04
CA LEU A 224 -1.09 17.73 -9.03
C LEU A 224 -2.47 17.07 -9.01
N VAL A 225 -3.03 16.80 -7.82
CA VAL A 225 -4.38 16.24 -7.72
C VAL A 225 -5.40 17.21 -8.32
N SER A 226 -5.26 18.50 -8.03
CA SER A 226 -6.13 19.54 -8.59
C SER A 226 -6.04 19.63 -10.11
N ASP A 227 -4.83 19.56 -10.70
CA ASP A 227 -4.62 19.51 -12.16
C ASP A 227 -5.35 18.30 -12.77
N LEU A 228 -5.18 17.11 -12.19
CA LEU A 228 -5.77 15.88 -12.72
C LEU A 228 -7.29 15.86 -12.62
N LEU A 229 -7.86 16.37 -11.51
CA LEU A 229 -9.31 16.46 -11.36
C LEU A 229 -9.94 17.48 -12.30
N ALA A 230 -9.23 18.57 -12.63
CA ALA A 230 -9.73 19.62 -13.51
C ALA A 230 -9.50 19.32 -15.01
N ASN A 231 -8.35 18.75 -15.35
CA ASN A 231 -7.86 18.62 -16.73
C ASN A 231 -7.78 17.16 -17.22
N GLY A 232 -8.00 16.18 -16.34
CA GLY A 232 -7.93 14.75 -16.65
C GLY A 232 -6.52 14.18 -16.69
N LEU A 233 -6.45 12.87 -16.95
CA LEU A 233 -5.21 12.10 -17.07
C LEU A 233 -4.50 12.42 -18.40
N LYS A 234 -3.16 12.40 -18.43
CA LYS A 234 -2.38 12.68 -19.63
C LYS A 234 -1.64 11.46 -20.17
N PHE A 235 -1.14 10.59 -19.31
CA PHE A 235 -0.24 9.49 -19.68
C PHE A 235 -0.88 8.12 -19.48
N TYR A 236 -1.67 7.94 -18.42
CA TYR A 236 -2.36 6.68 -18.17
C TYR A 236 -3.62 6.60 -19.02
N THR A 237 -3.59 5.73 -20.03
CA THR A 237 -4.73 5.47 -20.93
C THR A 237 -5.01 3.97 -21.03
N PHE A 238 -6.28 3.62 -21.12
CA PHE A 238 -6.75 2.25 -21.35
C PHE A 238 -7.93 2.26 -22.33
N VAL A 239 -8.15 1.14 -23.04
CA VAL A 239 -9.20 1.05 -24.07
C VAL A 239 -10.51 0.53 -23.50
N GLU A 240 -10.51 -0.70 -22.98
CA GLU A 240 -11.74 -1.36 -22.50
C GLU A 240 -11.78 -1.55 -20.99
N GLN A 241 -10.65 -1.85 -20.37
CA GLN A 241 -10.53 -2.08 -18.93
C GLN A 241 -9.23 -1.45 -18.42
N PRO A 242 -9.25 -0.85 -17.22
CA PRO A 242 -8.04 -0.46 -16.52
C PRO A 242 -7.10 -1.66 -16.30
N TYR A 243 -5.83 -1.37 -16.12
CA TYR A 243 -4.77 -2.34 -15.83
C TYR A 243 -3.76 -1.75 -14.85
N ILE A 244 -2.92 -2.60 -14.25
CA ILE A 244 -1.82 -2.12 -13.38
C ILE A 244 -0.54 -2.01 -14.21
N PRO A 245 0.03 -0.81 -14.41
CA PRO A 245 1.35 -0.68 -15.03
C PRO A 245 2.46 -1.21 -14.12
N VAL A 246 3.50 -1.79 -14.70
CA VAL A 246 4.69 -2.20 -13.94
C VAL A 246 5.50 -0.99 -13.44
N GLU A 247 5.45 0.14 -14.14
CA GLU A 247 6.05 1.40 -13.69
C GLU A 247 5.39 1.89 -12.39
N PHE A 248 4.09 1.59 -12.22
CA PHE A 248 3.36 1.84 -10.98
C PHE A 248 3.67 0.79 -9.91
N ALA A 249 3.43 -0.49 -10.19
CA ALA A 249 3.50 -1.55 -9.17
C ALA A 249 4.92 -1.90 -8.72
N ASP A 250 5.90 -1.80 -9.63
CA ASP A 250 7.27 -2.25 -9.41
C ASP A 250 8.27 -1.10 -9.27
N ALA A 251 7.79 0.15 -9.32
CA ALA A 251 8.59 1.32 -8.98
C ALA A 251 7.80 2.40 -8.23
N ALA A 252 6.91 3.15 -8.89
CA ALA A 252 6.35 4.38 -8.33
C ALA A 252 5.60 4.17 -7.03
N TYR A 253 4.74 3.15 -6.93
CA TYR A 253 3.93 2.86 -5.76
C TYR A 253 4.70 2.18 -4.61
N ARG A 254 6.01 1.94 -4.79
CA ARG A 254 6.91 1.42 -3.73
C ARG A 254 7.54 2.53 -2.88
N PHE A 255 7.17 3.78 -3.11
CA PHE A 255 7.63 4.92 -2.31
C PHE A 255 7.32 4.76 -0.81
N GLY A 256 6.23 4.06 -0.47
CA GLY A 256 5.83 3.81 0.91
C GLY A 256 6.87 3.06 1.74
N HIS A 257 7.82 2.35 1.11
CA HIS A 257 8.89 1.65 1.81
C HIS A 257 9.83 2.61 2.57
N SER A 258 10.13 3.78 2.02
CA SER A 258 11.00 4.77 2.69
C SER A 258 10.29 5.45 3.86
N GLN A 259 8.96 5.51 3.84
CA GLN A 259 8.15 6.19 4.85
C GLN A 259 8.03 5.40 6.17
N VAL A 260 8.51 4.15 6.21
CA VAL A 260 8.46 3.28 7.39
C VAL A 260 9.44 3.75 8.46
N ARG A 261 8.96 3.90 9.70
CA ARG A 261 9.80 4.23 10.86
C ARG A 261 10.61 3.03 11.34
N SER A 262 11.79 3.31 11.90
CA SER A 262 12.59 2.30 12.60
C SER A 262 11.88 1.78 13.85
N ILE A 263 11.16 2.63 14.59
CA ILE A 263 10.44 2.27 15.82
C ILE A 263 9.09 2.98 15.83
N TYR A 264 8.04 2.25 16.18
CA TYR A 264 6.69 2.75 16.44
C TYR A 264 6.34 2.60 17.92
N THR A 265 5.52 3.51 18.43
CA THR A 265 4.74 3.32 19.66
C THR A 265 3.30 2.98 19.25
N LEU A 266 2.75 1.89 19.79
CA LEU A 266 1.45 1.36 19.35
C LEU A 266 0.25 2.00 20.05
N ASN A 267 0.38 2.26 21.35
CA ASN A 267 -0.73 2.65 22.22
C ASN A 267 -0.24 3.32 23.52
N ASN A 268 -1.18 3.77 24.36
CA ASN A 268 -0.93 4.39 25.66
C ASN A 268 -0.23 3.48 26.68
N GLY A 269 -0.26 2.15 26.49
CA GLY A 269 0.52 1.21 27.28
C GLY A 269 2.03 1.30 27.03
N GLY A 270 2.44 2.00 25.97
CA GLY A 270 3.85 2.26 25.67
C GLY A 270 4.56 1.13 24.93
N ALA A 271 3.82 0.16 24.38
CA ALA A 271 4.39 -0.89 23.53
C ALA A 271 5.12 -0.27 22.34
N LYS A 272 6.42 -0.62 22.18
CA LYS A 272 7.30 -0.09 21.13
C LYS A 272 8.02 -1.20 20.40
N GLY A 273 8.27 -1.00 19.10
CA GLY A 273 8.98 -1.97 18.27
C GLY A 273 9.05 -1.59 16.79
N GLN A 274 9.73 -2.42 16.03
CA GLN A 274 9.87 -2.30 14.58
C GLN A 274 8.75 -3.07 13.86
N VAL A 275 8.47 -2.76 12.59
CA VAL A 275 7.51 -3.56 11.78
C VAL A 275 7.94 -5.03 11.75
N PHE A 276 9.23 -5.27 11.53
CA PHE A 276 9.86 -6.58 11.62
C PHE A 276 11.14 -6.49 12.45
N PRO A 277 11.44 -7.50 13.28
CA PRO A 277 10.64 -8.71 13.52
C PRO A 277 9.52 -8.51 14.57
N ASP A 278 9.53 -7.41 15.34
CA ASP A 278 8.75 -7.28 16.57
C ASP A 278 7.23 -7.37 16.36
N PHE A 279 6.74 -6.76 15.28
CA PHE A 279 5.32 -6.68 14.93
C PHE A 279 4.97 -7.48 13.67
N ALA A 280 5.72 -8.56 13.41
CA ALA A 280 5.36 -9.56 12.41
C ALA A 280 3.95 -10.13 12.70
N GLY A 281 3.20 -10.40 11.64
CA GLY A 281 1.82 -10.86 11.74
C GLY A 281 1.72 -12.39 11.75
N THR A 282 0.65 -12.93 11.18
CA THR A 282 0.34 -14.39 11.12
C THR A 282 0.14 -15.07 12.48
N CYS A 283 -0.11 -14.28 13.51
CA CYS A 283 -0.36 -14.74 14.86
C CYS A 283 -1.49 -13.93 15.51
N PRO A 284 -2.18 -14.49 16.52
CA PRO A 284 -3.16 -13.72 17.30
C PRO A 284 -2.56 -12.44 17.85
N VAL A 285 -3.32 -11.35 17.78
CA VAL A 285 -2.89 -10.04 18.30
C VAL A 285 -2.93 -10.08 19.83
N PRO A 286 -1.81 -9.82 20.53
CA PRO A 286 -1.82 -9.63 21.97
C PRO A 286 -2.53 -8.33 22.37
N HIS A 287 -3.31 -8.33 23.44
CA HIS A 287 -4.07 -7.18 23.93
C HIS A 287 -3.18 -5.94 24.20
N ASP A 288 -1.94 -6.13 24.67
CA ASP A 288 -0.97 -5.05 24.91
C ASP A 288 -0.41 -4.44 23.62
N ARG A 289 -0.65 -5.08 22.47
CA ARG A 289 -0.23 -4.63 21.14
C ARG A 289 -1.38 -4.14 20.26
N VAL A 290 -2.61 -4.11 20.76
CA VAL A 290 -3.74 -3.51 20.02
C VAL A 290 -3.39 -2.06 19.69
N ILE A 291 -3.58 -1.69 18.42
CA ILE A 291 -3.19 -0.36 17.93
C ILE A 291 -4.21 0.68 18.40
N ASP A 292 -3.70 1.77 18.95
CA ASP A 292 -4.46 3.00 19.16
C ASP A 292 -4.21 3.91 17.95
N TRP A 293 -5.21 4.06 17.08
CA TRP A 293 -5.05 4.82 15.83
C TRP A 293 -4.78 6.32 16.05
N ALA A 294 -5.01 6.87 17.25
CA ALA A 294 -4.61 8.24 17.58
C ALA A 294 -3.08 8.45 17.55
N TYR A 295 -2.29 7.38 17.59
CA TYR A 295 -0.83 7.44 17.40
C TYR A 295 -0.40 7.48 15.93
N PHE A 296 -1.31 7.25 14.98
CA PHE A 296 -1.03 7.04 13.56
C PHE A 296 -1.80 8.00 12.64
N PHE A 297 -2.92 8.54 13.12
CA PHE A 297 -3.77 9.51 12.42
C PHE A 297 -4.16 10.66 13.36
N SER A 298 -4.50 11.80 12.79
CA SER A 298 -4.87 13.02 13.52
C SER A 298 -6.28 12.94 14.10
N VAL A 299 -6.47 12.10 15.12
CA VAL A 299 -7.76 11.87 15.77
C VAL A 299 -8.06 12.92 16.85
N ASP A 300 -7.05 13.33 17.61
CA ASP A 300 -7.21 14.29 18.71
C ASP A 300 -6.44 15.58 18.43
N GLN A 301 -7.14 16.73 18.45
CA GLN A 301 -6.55 18.06 18.20
C GLN A 301 -5.40 18.42 19.16
N GLY A 302 -5.31 17.77 20.33
CA GLY A 302 -4.27 18.01 21.34
C GLY A 302 -3.07 17.06 21.29
N ARG A 303 -3.09 16.05 20.40
CA ARG A 303 -2.05 15.02 20.33
C ARG A 303 -1.68 14.76 18.87
N PRO A 304 -0.55 15.30 18.37
CA PRO A 304 -0.11 14.98 17.02
C PRO A 304 0.23 13.48 16.93
N PRO A 305 -0.15 12.79 15.84
CA PRO A 305 0.26 11.42 15.61
C PRO A 305 1.77 11.33 15.37
N GLN A 306 2.30 10.11 15.38
CA GLN A 306 3.65 9.88 14.86
C GLN A 306 3.67 10.25 13.37
N ALA A 307 4.70 10.98 12.94
CA ALA A 307 4.94 11.25 11.53
C ALA A 307 5.38 9.97 10.79
N SER A 308 5.14 9.87 9.49
CA SER A 308 5.89 8.93 8.65
C SER A 308 7.35 9.39 8.54
N LYS A 309 8.21 8.57 7.95
CA LYS A 309 9.49 9.05 7.42
C LYS A 309 9.31 9.76 6.08
N LEU A 310 10.31 10.55 5.70
CA LEU A 310 10.36 11.22 4.40
C LEU A 310 10.37 10.21 3.23
N ILE A 311 10.00 10.69 2.05
CA ILE A 311 10.17 9.98 0.79
C ILE A 311 11.57 10.29 0.27
N ASP A 312 12.52 9.44 0.63
CA ASP A 312 13.93 9.56 0.25
C ASP A 312 14.55 8.19 -0.04
N THR A 313 15.84 8.15 -0.38
CA THR A 313 16.52 6.90 -0.72
C THR A 313 16.89 6.03 0.49
N ILE A 314 16.41 6.34 1.70
CA ILE A 314 16.78 5.66 2.95
C ILE A 314 15.59 4.84 3.45
N LEU A 315 15.83 3.56 3.73
CA LEU A 315 14.84 2.67 4.31
C LEU A 315 15.23 2.30 5.75
N ALA A 316 14.22 2.07 6.59
CA ALA A 316 14.42 1.53 7.92
C ALA A 316 15.16 0.17 7.83
N HIS A 317 16.09 -0.06 8.76
CA HIS A 317 16.89 -1.29 8.77
C HIS A 317 16.04 -2.58 8.83
N SER A 318 14.86 -2.52 9.45
CA SER A 318 13.88 -3.61 9.48
C SER A 318 13.37 -4.06 8.11
N LEU A 319 13.60 -3.25 7.06
CA LEU A 319 13.31 -3.58 5.66
C LEU A 319 14.56 -4.04 4.88
N SER A 320 15.75 -3.81 5.42
CA SER A 320 17.03 -4.24 4.83
C SER A 320 17.41 -5.68 5.21
N ASP A 321 16.82 -6.21 6.29
CA ASP A 321 16.99 -7.59 6.75
C ASP A 321 15.64 -8.21 7.14
N LEU A 322 14.78 -8.45 6.15
CA LEU A 322 13.44 -9.01 6.38
C LEU A 322 13.52 -10.46 6.87
N PRO A 323 12.65 -10.91 7.77
CA PRO A 323 12.67 -12.29 8.25
C PRO A 323 12.24 -13.29 7.16
N THR A 324 12.74 -14.54 7.25
CA THR A 324 12.37 -15.65 6.34
C THR A 324 10.86 -15.90 6.26
N SER A 325 10.09 -15.58 7.31
CA SER A 325 8.63 -15.67 7.28
C SER A 325 7.99 -14.78 6.20
N VAL A 326 8.64 -13.65 5.88
CA VAL A 326 8.20 -12.66 4.87
C VAL A 326 8.78 -12.98 3.50
N VAL A 327 10.09 -13.21 3.40
CA VAL A 327 10.77 -13.36 2.09
C VAL A 327 10.82 -14.80 1.56
N GLY A 328 10.55 -15.79 2.42
CA GLY A 328 10.74 -17.21 2.11
C GLY A 328 12.20 -17.64 2.26
N GLU A 329 12.50 -18.89 1.88
CA GLU A 329 13.89 -19.38 1.81
C GLU A 329 14.63 -18.67 0.66
N THR A 330 15.77 -18.06 0.99
CA THR A 330 16.62 -17.29 0.08
C THR A 330 17.93 -18.02 -0.19
N LYS A 331 18.57 -17.72 -1.31
CA LYS A 331 19.90 -18.24 -1.68
C LYS A 331 21.03 -17.39 -1.11
N THR A 332 20.78 -16.11 -0.93
CA THR A 332 21.77 -15.13 -0.47
C THR A 332 21.18 -14.27 0.64
N ALA A 333 22.04 -13.73 1.50
CA ALA A 333 21.60 -12.82 2.56
C ALA A 333 20.98 -11.54 1.98
N GLN A 334 21.41 -11.08 0.80
CA GLN A 334 20.94 -9.83 0.20
C GLN A 334 19.51 -9.94 -0.33
N GLU A 335 19.03 -11.15 -0.63
CA GLU A 335 17.62 -11.38 -0.96
C GLU A 335 16.66 -11.11 0.21
N HIS A 336 17.17 -10.90 1.44
CA HIS A 336 16.39 -10.41 2.58
C HIS A 336 16.17 -8.89 2.54
N SER A 337 16.97 -8.14 1.77
CA SER A 337 16.79 -6.69 1.66
C SER A 337 15.69 -6.34 0.68
N LEU A 338 14.71 -5.57 1.14
CA LEU A 338 13.64 -5.05 0.30
C LEU A 338 14.18 -4.12 -0.80
N ALA A 339 15.15 -3.25 -0.48
CA ALA A 339 15.74 -2.35 -1.46
C ALA A 339 16.43 -3.10 -2.61
N TYR A 340 17.17 -4.17 -2.28
CA TYR A 340 17.77 -5.02 -3.30
C TYR A 340 16.71 -5.68 -4.19
N ARG A 341 15.65 -6.21 -3.59
CA ARG A 341 14.55 -6.87 -4.31
C ARG A 341 13.83 -5.90 -5.23
N ASP A 342 13.59 -4.67 -4.79
CA ASP A 342 12.94 -3.63 -5.59
C ASP A 342 13.79 -3.27 -6.81
N LEU A 343 15.09 -3.05 -6.61
CA LEU A 343 16.04 -2.74 -7.70
C LEU A 343 16.15 -3.86 -8.74
N VAL A 344 16.39 -5.10 -8.29
CA VAL A 344 16.52 -6.27 -9.18
C VAL A 344 15.20 -6.55 -9.90
N ARG A 345 14.07 -6.29 -9.27
CA ARG A 345 12.77 -6.48 -9.90
C ARG A 345 12.50 -5.44 -10.98
N GLY A 346 12.91 -4.19 -10.77
CA GLY A 346 12.86 -3.16 -11.80
C GLY A 346 13.73 -3.50 -13.02
N GLU A 347 14.93 -4.03 -12.79
CA GLU A 347 15.81 -4.55 -13.85
C GLU A 347 15.16 -5.74 -14.59
N ALA A 348 14.66 -6.74 -13.85
CA ALA A 348 14.07 -7.94 -14.44
C ALA A 348 12.85 -7.63 -15.33
N LEU A 349 12.10 -6.58 -14.98
CA LEU A 349 10.95 -6.10 -15.74
C LEU A 349 11.30 -5.07 -16.81
N ASP A 350 12.58 -4.76 -17.02
CA ASP A 350 13.04 -3.77 -18.00
C ASP A 350 12.25 -2.46 -17.84
N LEU A 351 12.18 -1.94 -16.61
CA LEU A 351 11.52 -0.67 -16.33
C LEU A 351 12.32 0.48 -16.94
N PRO A 352 11.65 1.45 -17.61
CA PRO A 352 12.32 2.63 -18.13
C PRO A 352 13.09 3.40 -17.05
N SER A 353 14.15 4.11 -17.44
CA SER A 353 14.83 4.99 -16.50
C SER A 353 13.93 6.15 -16.07
N GLY A 354 14.19 6.71 -14.89
CA GLY A 354 13.46 7.89 -14.43
C GLY A 354 13.65 9.10 -15.34
N GLU A 355 14.86 9.30 -15.87
CA GLU A 355 15.17 10.36 -16.82
C GLU A 355 14.45 10.19 -18.16
N ALA A 356 14.29 8.95 -18.66
CA ALA A 356 13.53 8.69 -19.87
C ALA A 356 12.06 9.06 -19.71
N ILE A 357 11.44 8.66 -18.58
CA ILE A 357 10.06 9.03 -18.28
C ILE A 357 9.93 10.54 -18.06
N ALA A 358 10.87 11.18 -17.36
CA ALA A 358 10.85 12.63 -17.16
C ALA A 358 10.82 13.37 -18.51
N ARG A 359 11.67 12.98 -19.46
CA ARG A 359 11.68 13.57 -20.81
C ARG A 359 10.39 13.32 -21.57
N GLU A 360 9.82 12.12 -21.49
CA GLU A 360 8.52 11.80 -22.11
C GLU A 360 7.39 12.65 -21.52
N MET A 361 7.45 12.93 -20.21
CA MET A 361 6.49 13.81 -19.53
C MET A 361 6.73 15.31 -19.76
N GLY A 362 7.85 15.69 -20.39
CA GLY A 362 8.26 17.09 -20.52
C GLY A 362 8.73 17.73 -19.21
N VAL A 363 9.16 16.93 -18.25
CA VAL A 363 9.72 17.33 -16.95
C VAL A 363 11.25 17.36 -17.04
N GLU A 364 11.89 18.34 -16.38
CA GLU A 364 13.35 18.42 -16.32
C GLU A 364 13.92 17.25 -15.48
N PRO A 365 14.71 16.34 -16.09
CA PRO A 365 15.28 15.21 -15.37
C PRO A 365 16.21 15.64 -14.23
N LEU A 366 16.36 14.80 -13.21
CA LEU A 366 17.42 14.99 -12.23
C LEU A 366 18.80 14.93 -12.92
N SER A 367 19.70 15.83 -12.54
CA SER A 367 21.10 15.77 -12.94
C SER A 367 21.82 14.59 -12.29
N THR A 368 22.91 14.14 -12.91
CA THR A 368 23.76 13.07 -12.35
C THR A 368 24.29 13.39 -10.96
N SER A 369 24.53 14.67 -10.66
CA SER A 369 24.92 15.15 -9.33
C SER A 369 23.78 15.11 -8.32
N GLU A 370 22.54 15.41 -8.73
CA GLU A 370 21.37 15.29 -7.86
C GLU A 370 21.08 13.82 -7.54
N VAL A 371 21.22 12.92 -8.52
CA VAL A 371 21.03 11.48 -8.34
C VAL A 371 22.09 10.88 -7.39
N GLY A 372 23.36 11.23 -7.59
CA GLY A 372 24.46 10.81 -6.72
C GLY A 372 24.96 9.36 -6.89
N LEU A 373 24.52 8.65 -7.94
CA LEU A 373 24.95 7.27 -8.21
C LEU A 373 26.31 7.17 -8.93
N TYR A 374 26.77 8.26 -9.54
CA TYR A 374 28.03 8.29 -10.29
C TYR A 374 29.24 7.94 -9.42
N ASP A 375 29.26 8.40 -8.18
CA ASP A 375 30.35 8.15 -7.23
C ASP A 375 30.47 6.66 -6.83
N LEU A 376 29.42 5.87 -7.06
CA LEU A 376 29.38 4.43 -6.85
C LEU A 376 29.76 3.63 -8.10
N GLY A 377 30.15 4.32 -9.16
CA GLY A 377 30.52 3.74 -10.45
C GLY A 377 29.33 3.49 -11.39
N TRP A 378 28.14 4.01 -11.08
CA TRP A 378 27.00 3.97 -11.99
C TRP A 378 27.22 4.92 -13.16
N LYS A 379 27.03 4.43 -14.39
CA LYS A 379 27.30 5.19 -15.64
C LYS A 379 26.10 5.30 -16.57
N SER A 380 24.97 4.72 -16.17
CA SER A 380 23.74 4.69 -16.93
C SER A 380 22.73 5.68 -16.34
N GLU A 381 21.58 5.79 -16.97
CA GLU A 381 20.43 6.46 -16.36
C GLU A 381 19.90 5.67 -15.16
N THR A 382 19.03 6.29 -14.37
CA THR A 382 18.73 5.84 -13.01
C THR A 382 17.60 4.80 -13.01
N PRO A 383 17.74 3.69 -12.26
CA PRO A 383 16.63 2.76 -12.05
C PRO A 383 15.39 3.48 -11.49
N LEU A 384 14.22 3.22 -12.08
CA LEU A 384 13.01 4.03 -11.86
C LEU A 384 12.64 4.22 -10.38
N TRP A 385 12.66 3.14 -9.60
CA TRP A 385 12.31 3.21 -8.17
C TRP A 385 13.25 4.13 -7.39
N PHE A 386 14.57 4.01 -7.63
CA PHE A 386 15.55 4.89 -7.00
C PHE A 386 15.36 6.33 -7.43
N TYR A 387 15.13 6.57 -8.73
CA TYR A 387 14.88 7.90 -9.26
C TYR A 387 13.68 8.56 -8.58
N ILE A 388 12.57 7.85 -8.42
CA ILE A 388 11.34 8.38 -7.81
C ILE A 388 11.56 8.80 -6.35
N LEU A 389 12.28 7.99 -5.57
CA LEU A 389 12.66 8.35 -4.20
C LEU A 389 13.57 9.59 -4.19
N LYS A 390 14.56 9.62 -5.08
CA LYS A 390 15.51 10.73 -5.15
C LYS A 390 14.88 12.03 -5.67
N GLU A 391 13.90 11.91 -6.56
CA GLU A 391 13.11 13.02 -7.08
C GLU A 391 12.30 13.67 -5.97
N ALA A 392 11.62 12.88 -5.14
CA ALA A 392 10.91 13.39 -3.97
C ALA A 392 11.87 14.11 -3.01
N GLU A 393 13.02 13.50 -2.69
CA GLU A 393 14.05 14.07 -1.83
C GLU A 393 14.56 15.44 -2.35
N VAL A 394 14.89 15.52 -3.65
CA VAL A 394 15.50 16.71 -4.25
C VAL A 394 14.49 17.81 -4.54
N ARG A 395 13.32 17.47 -5.11
CA ARG A 395 12.33 18.46 -5.58
C ARG A 395 11.44 18.94 -4.44
N ASN A 396 11.04 18.04 -3.54
CA ASN A 396 10.02 18.28 -2.52
C ASN A 396 10.51 18.01 -1.09
N ARG A 397 11.83 17.92 -0.87
CA ARG A 397 12.45 17.63 0.44
C ARG A 397 11.97 16.31 1.06
N GLY A 398 11.45 15.40 0.22
CA GLY A 398 10.84 14.14 0.64
C GLY A 398 9.48 14.26 1.32
N GLU A 399 8.84 15.42 1.31
CA GLU A 399 7.54 15.61 1.97
C GLU A 399 6.37 14.96 1.19
N TRP A 400 6.47 14.91 -0.15
CA TRP A 400 5.59 14.19 -1.08
C TRP A 400 6.35 13.83 -2.36
N LEU A 401 5.75 13.00 -3.23
CA LEU A 401 6.36 12.53 -4.48
C LEU A 401 6.67 13.66 -5.45
N GLY A 402 7.74 13.49 -6.23
CA GLY A 402 8.10 14.38 -7.34
C GLY A 402 7.15 14.28 -8.53
N GLU A 403 7.42 15.04 -9.60
CA GLU A 403 6.54 15.11 -10.77
C GLU A 403 6.39 13.76 -11.47
N VAL A 404 7.49 13.03 -11.73
CA VAL A 404 7.42 11.72 -12.39
C VAL A 404 6.71 10.70 -11.51
N GLY A 405 7.18 10.53 -10.26
CA GLY A 405 6.61 9.55 -9.34
C GLY A 405 5.15 9.84 -9.02
N GLY A 406 4.84 11.11 -8.73
CA GLY A 406 3.50 11.58 -8.38
C GLY A 406 2.52 11.40 -9.53
N ARG A 407 2.93 11.71 -10.77
CA ARG A 407 2.09 11.55 -11.96
C ARG A 407 1.74 10.08 -12.21
N ILE A 408 2.71 9.17 -12.13
CA ILE A 408 2.46 7.73 -12.26
C ILE A 408 1.46 7.26 -11.20
N VAL A 409 1.68 7.61 -9.93
CA VAL A 409 0.83 7.17 -8.82
C VAL A 409 -0.60 7.71 -8.95
N ALA A 410 -0.74 9.02 -9.16
CA ALA A 410 -2.03 9.67 -9.18
C ALA A 410 -2.85 9.29 -10.40
N GLU A 411 -2.25 9.24 -11.59
CA GLU A 411 -2.99 8.91 -12.80
C GLU A 411 -3.46 7.46 -12.83
N VAL A 412 -2.66 6.52 -12.33
CA VAL A 412 -3.09 5.13 -12.24
C VAL A 412 -4.25 5.02 -11.26
N LEU A 413 -4.12 5.52 -10.03
CA LEU A 413 -5.20 5.40 -9.05
C LEU A 413 -6.49 6.09 -9.51
N LEU A 414 -6.41 7.30 -10.06
CA LEU A 414 -7.58 7.97 -10.64
C LEU A 414 -8.16 7.21 -11.82
N GLY A 415 -7.31 6.69 -12.72
CA GLY A 415 -7.75 5.90 -13.87
C GLY A 415 -8.42 4.58 -13.49
N LEU A 416 -7.99 3.92 -12.41
CA LEU A 416 -8.68 2.73 -11.89
C LEU A 416 -10.08 3.09 -11.35
N ILE A 417 -10.21 4.23 -10.68
CA ILE A 417 -11.49 4.72 -10.13
C ILE A 417 -12.42 5.16 -11.28
N ASP A 418 -11.92 5.96 -12.23
CA ASP A 418 -12.66 6.44 -13.40
C ASP A 418 -13.10 5.28 -14.31
N GLY A 419 -12.29 4.23 -14.41
CA GLY A 419 -12.60 3.04 -15.21
C GLY A 419 -13.48 2.01 -14.52
N ASP A 420 -13.84 2.19 -13.24
CA ASP A 420 -14.76 1.31 -12.52
C ASP A 420 -16.21 1.83 -12.62
N PRO A 421 -17.12 1.15 -13.33
CA PRO A 421 -18.52 1.57 -13.45
C PRO A 421 -19.26 1.67 -12.11
N SER A 422 -18.73 1.03 -11.06
CA SER A 422 -19.31 1.04 -9.72
C SER A 422 -18.74 2.13 -8.80
N SER A 423 -17.80 2.93 -9.30
CA SER A 423 -17.18 4.02 -8.55
C SER A 423 -18.16 5.15 -8.24
N TYR A 424 -17.93 5.86 -7.13
CA TYR A 424 -18.64 7.10 -6.81
C TYR A 424 -18.52 8.16 -7.91
N ARG A 425 -17.41 8.16 -8.68
CA ARG A 425 -17.18 9.11 -9.79
C ARG A 425 -18.02 8.81 -11.02
N ASN A 426 -18.54 7.59 -11.11
CA ASN A 426 -19.42 7.13 -12.19
C ASN A 426 -20.90 7.01 -11.73
N ALA A 427 -21.23 7.57 -10.57
CA ALA A 427 -22.61 7.63 -10.09
C ALA A 427 -23.49 8.50 -11.03
N GLU A 428 -24.78 8.16 -11.15
CA GLU A 428 -25.73 8.90 -12.00
C GLU A 428 -25.87 10.38 -11.59
N THR A 429 -25.71 10.65 -10.30
CA THR A 429 -25.68 12.00 -9.72
C THR A 429 -24.38 12.18 -8.97
N GLU A 430 -23.81 13.38 -9.02
CA GLU A 430 -22.62 13.74 -8.25
C GLU A 430 -22.79 13.34 -6.79
N TRP A 431 -21.85 12.53 -6.29
CA TRP A 431 -21.89 12.00 -4.94
C TRP A 431 -20.85 12.68 -4.05
N GLN A 432 -21.26 12.98 -2.83
CA GLN A 432 -20.39 13.42 -1.74
C GLN A 432 -20.60 12.51 -0.53
N PRO A 433 -19.61 12.39 0.38
CA PRO A 433 -19.73 11.63 1.60
C PRO A 433 -20.98 11.97 2.39
N VAL A 434 -21.70 10.92 2.80
CA VAL A 434 -22.99 11.03 3.50
C VAL A 434 -22.88 10.63 4.96
N LEU A 435 -21.80 9.97 5.36
CA LEU A 435 -21.57 9.60 6.75
C LEU A 435 -21.13 10.83 7.57
N PRO A 436 -21.42 10.85 8.88
CA PRO A 436 -20.93 11.89 9.77
C PRO A 436 -19.40 12.00 9.70
N GLY A 437 -18.90 13.22 9.48
CA GLY A 437 -17.48 13.56 9.53
C GLY A 437 -17.29 14.93 10.17
N ALA A 438 -16.03 15.35 10.36
CA ALA A 438 -15.72 16.66 10.95
C ALA A 438 -16.28 17.85 10.13
N GLN A 439 -16.41 17.67 8.81
CA GLN A 439 -16.99 18.65 7.89
C GLN A 439 -18.04 17.96 6.99
N PRO A 440 -19.26 18.51 6.85
CA PRO A 440 -20.26 17.96 5.95
C PRO A 440 -19.75 17.88 4.50
N GLY A 441 -20.02 16.76 3.81
CA GLY A 441 -19.56 16.54 2.44
C GLY A 441 -18.06 16.21 2.32
N HIS A 442 -17.38 15.94 3.44
CA HIS A 442 -16.00 15.48 3.46
C HIS A 442 -15.85 14.31 4.43
N PHE A 443 -14.91 13.41 4.14
CA PHE A 443 -14.69 12.20 4.93
C PHE A 443 -13.23 11.75 4.86
N THR A 444 -12.65 11.50 6.02
CA THR A 444 -11.24 11.13 6.20
C THR A 444 -11.09 9.76 6.84
N MET A 445 -9.87 9.22 6.86
CA MET A 445 -9.54 8.03 7.67
C MET A 445 -9.89 8.23 9.14
N THR A 446 -9.71 9.44 9.68
CA THR A 446 -10.10 9.75 11.06
C THR A 446 -11.60 9.61 11.26
N ASP A 447 -12.42 10.07 10.32
CA ASP A 447 -13.88 9.91 10.38
C ASP A 447 -14.28 8.42 10.27
N LEU A 448 -13.58 7.65 9.43
CA LEU A 448 -13.74 6.19 9.33
C LEU A 448 -13.51 5.52 10.69
N PHE A 449 -12.38 5.81 11.36
CA PHE A 449 -12.07 5.20 12.65
C PHE A 449 -13.11 5.55 13.72
N ARG A 450 -13.55 6.82 13.77
CA ARG A 450 -14.60 7.25 14.71
C ARG A 450 -15.92 6.55 14.43
N PHE A 451 -16.33 6.48 13.17
CA PHE A 451 -17.57 5.80 12.77
C PHE A 451 -17.54 4.30 13.07
N ALA A 452 -16.39 3.67 12.89
CA ALA A 452 -16.16 2.25 13.18
C ALA A 452 -16.01 1.93 14.69
N GLY A 453 -15.96 2.94 15.57
CA GLY A 453 -15.65 2.76 16.99
C GLY A 453 -14.25 2.19 17.23
N ALA A 454 -13.29 2.56 16.37
CA ALA A 454 -11.90 2.12 16.42
C ALA A 454 -10.97 3.13 17.13
N VAL A 455 -11.49 4.27 17.55
CA VAL A 455 -10.83 5.33 18.33
C VAL A 455 -11.80 5.99 19.31
#